data_AF-A0A820P0D4-F1
#
_entry.id   AF-A0A820P0D4-F1
#
_cell.length_a   1.000
_cell.length_b   1.000
_cell.length_c   1.000
_cell.angle_alpha   90.00
_cell.angle_beta   90.00
_cell.angle_gamma   90.00
#
_symmetry.space_group_name_H-M   'P 1'
#
loop_
_entity.id
_entity.type
_entity.pdbx_description
1 polymer ?
#
loop_
_entity_poly.entity_id
_entity_poly.type
_entity_poly.pdbx_seq_one_letter_code
_entity_poly.pdbx_strand_id
1 'polypeptide(L)'
;MASSTSPGGGFRKGDGAQEENIFRRSDYCRSLDIGLDEFLKERTDRLHCSSDCRLDRISDPNNMYPMNEYGAIYTSGITVFRQSEE
;
A
#
# COMPACT_ATOMS: atom_id res chain seq x y z
N MET A 1 -1.61 10.37 -6.67
CA MET A 1 -0.62 10.64 -5.60
C MET A 1 -1.01 9.80 -4.40
N ALA A 2 -0.03 9.25 -3.68
CA ALA A 2 -0.31 8.42 -2.51
C ALA A 2 -0.70 9.29 -1.30
N SER A 3 -1.66 8.81 -0.53
CA SER A 3 -2.03 9.36 0.76
C SER A 3 -0.92 9.11 1.76
N SER A 4 -0.61 10.12 2.58
CA SER A 4 0.35 9.99 3.69
C SER A 4 -0.28 9.43 4.96
N THR A 5 -1.62 9.35 5.04
CA THR A 5 -2.34 9.01 6.29
C THR A 5 -3.07 7.69 6.22
N SER A 6 -3.40 7.20 5.03
CA SER A 6 -4.18 5.97 4.89
C SER A 6 -3.80 5.23 3.59
N PRO A 7 -3.51 3.92 3.65
CA PRO A 7 -3.17 3.15 2.47
C PRO A 7 -4.37 3.10 1.51
N GLY A 8 -4.13 3.46 0.24
CA GLY A 8 -5.17 3.41 -0.78
C GLY A 8 -6.16 4.56 -0.73
N GLY A 9 -5.89 5.59 0.07
CA GLY A 9 -6.76 6.75 0.21
C GLY A 9 -8.20 6.36 0.55
N GLY A 10 -9.14 6.83 -0.27
CA GLY A 10 -10.58 6.57 -0.11
C GLY A 10 -11.11 5.40 -0.92
N PHE A 11 -10.29 4.42 -1.31
CA PHE A 11 -10.69 3.42 -2.32
C PHE A 11 -11.97 2.64 -1.97
N ARG A 12 -12.21 2.38 -0.67
CA ARG A 12 -13.42 1.71 -0.15
C ARG A 12 -14.67 2.61 -0.19
N LYS A 13 -14.50 3.93 -0.17
CA LYS A 13 -15.58 4.92 -0.26
C LYS A 13 -16.01 5.21 -1.70
N GLY A 14 -15.20 4.78 -2.68
CA GLY A 14 -15.44 5.06 -4.09
C GLY A 14 -14.77 6.34 -4.59
N ASP A 15 -13.79 6.88 -3.86
CA ASP A 15 -13.04 8.06 -4.30
C ASP A 15 -12.28 7.73 -5.61
N GLY A 16 -12.20 8.72 -6.51
CA GLY A 16 -11.75 8.54 -7.90
C GLY A 16 -10.35 9.06 -8.21
N ALA A 17 -9.49 9.20 -7.20
CA ALA A 17 -8.13 9.66 -7.42
C ALA A 17 -7.20 8.51 -7.88
N GLN A 18 -5.98 8.89 -8.28
CA GLN A 18 -5.02 7.98 -8.92
C GLN A 18 -4.65 6.78 -8.03
N GLU A 19 -4.52 6.98 -6.71
CA GLU A 19 -4.13 5.91 -5.79
C GLU A 19 -5.23 4.86 -5.68
N GLU A 20 -6.48 5.30 -5.54
CA GLU A 20 -7.67 4.46 -5.48
C GLU A 20 -7.82 3.62 -6.73
N ASN A 21 -7.55 4.23 -7.89
CA ASN A 21 -7.55 3.57 -9.19
C ASN A 21 -6.53 2.43 -9.25
N ILE A 22 -5.31 2.68 -8.78
CA ILE A 22 -4.27 1.64 -8.69
C ILE A 22 -4.71 0.54 -7.71
N PHE A 23 -5.23 0.89 -6.55
CA PHE A 23 -5.68 -0.05 -5.52
C PHE A 23 -6.80 -0.98 -6.00
N ARG A 24 -7.76 -0.49 -6.79
CA ARG A 24 -8.90 -1.31 -7.27
C ARG A 24 -8.58 -2.15 -8.50
N ARG A 25 -7.52 -1.81 -9.23
CA ARG A 25 -7.13 -2.48 -10.49
C ARG A 25 -5.95 -3.43 -10.35
N SER A 26 -5.31 -3.44 -9.20
CA SER A 26 -4.15 -4.27 -8.92
C SER A 26 -4.26 -4.95 -7.56
N ASP A 27 -3.33 -5.85 -7.27
CA ASP A 27 -3.21 -6.48 -5.96
C ASP A 27 -2.36 -5.66 -4.99
N TYR A 28 -2.08 -4.40 -5.32
CA TYR A 28 -1.32 -3.47 -4.48
C TYR A 28 -1.89 -3.32 -3.07
N CYS A 29 -3.22 -3.44 -2.91
CA CYS A 29 -3.87 -3.45 -1.62
C CYS A 29 -3.32 -4.52 -0.67
N ARG A 30 -2.89 -5.69 -1.17
CA ARG A 30 -2.29 -6.74 -0.33
C ARG A 30 -0.98 -6.29 0.34
N SER A 31 -0.24 -5.40 -0.31
CA SER A 31 1.01 -4.88 0.21
C SER A 31 0.82 -3.79 1.27
N LEU A 32 -0.31 -3.08 1.28
CA LEU A 32 -0.47 -1.85 2.06
C LEU A 32 -1.64 -1.86 3.04
N ASP A 33 -2.70 -2.60 2.74
CA ASP A 33 -3.89 -2.67 3.58
C ASP A 33 -3.65 -3.62 4.75
N ILE A 34 -3.40 -3.05 5.93
CA ILE A 34 -3.20 -3.82 7.17
C ILE A 34 -4.48 -4.59 7.53
N GLY A 35 -5.67 -4.06 7.20
CA GLY A 35 -6.93 -4.73 7.47
C GLY A 35 -7.09 -6.04 6.69
N LEU A 36 -6.39 -6.19 5.56
CA LEU A 36 -6.35 -7.45 4.82
C LEU A 36 -5.55 -8.53 5.58
N ASP A 37 -4.56 -8.17 6.40
CA ASP A 37 -3.77 -9.14 7.17
C ASP A 37 -4.62 -9.92 8.19
N GLU A 38 -5.72 -9.34 8.68
CA GLU A 38 -6.65 -10.04 9.58
C GLU A 38 -7.34 -11.23 8.90
N PHE A 39 -7.52 -11.15 7.57
CA PHE A 39 -8.18 -12.18 6.77
C PHE A 39 -7.21 -13.15 6.10
N LEU A 40 -5.91 -12.83 6.08
CA LEU A 40 -4.87 -13.66 5.49
C LEU A 40 -4.29 -14.63 6.52
N LYS A 41 -4.06 -15.89 6.12
CA LYS A 41 -3.41 -16.91 6.97
C LYS A 41 -1.95 -16.56 7.29
N GLU A 42 -1.29 -15.88 6.36
CA GLU A 42 0.10 -15.44 6.46
C GLU A 42 0.12 -13.93 6.26
N ARG A 43 0.84 -13.22 7.13
CA ARG A 43 1.00 -11.77 7.01
C ARG A 43 1.89 -11.45 5.82
N THR A 44 1.55 -10.37 5.11
CA THR A 44 2.37 -9.90 3.99
C THR A 44 3.67 -9.28 4.52
N ASP A 45 4.81 -9.74 4.00
CA ASP A 45 6.10 -9.10 4.24
C ASP A 45 6.11 -7.72 3.60
N ARG A 46 6.24 -6.67 4.43
CA ARG A 46 6.32 -5.28 3.96
C ARG A 46 7.73 -4.73 4.14
N LEU A 47 8.21 -4.04 3.12
CA LEU A 47 9.51 -3.38 3.11
C LEU A 47 9.29 -1.87 3.04
N HIS A 48 10.06 -1.11 3.82
CA HIS A 48 10.14 0.34 3.66
C HIS A 48 11.53 0.72 3.17
N CYS A 49 11.60 1.83 2.43
CA CYS A 49 12.87 2.39 1.99
C CYS A 49 13.35 3.40 3.04
N SER A 50 14.50 3.13 3.65
CA SER A 50 15.16 4.04 4.60
C SER A 50 15.84 5.20 3.88
N SER A 51 16.29 6.21 4.64
CA SER A 51 16.98 7.39 4.10
C SER A 51 18.31 7.09 3.40
N ASP A 52 18.92 5.94 3.69
CA ASP A 52 20.11 5.41 3.02
C ASP A 52 19.79 4.45 1.86
N CYS A 53 18.55 4.47 1.37
CA CYS A 53 18.05 3.66 0.25
C CYS A 53 18.13 2.14 0.47
N ARG A 54 18.10 1.69 1.73
CA ARG A 54 18.02 0.26 2.07
C ARG A 54 16.55 -0.14 2.22
N LEU A 55 16.27 -1.39 1.88
CA LEU A 55 14.94 -1.98 2.06
C LEU A 55 14.93 -2.76 3.37
N ASP A 56 14.24 -2.22 4.36
CA ASP A 56 14.12 -2.84 5.69
C ASP A 56 12.72 -3.39 5.91
N ARG A 57 12.63 -4.60 6.49
CA ARG A 57 11.36 -5.22 6.88
C ARG A 57 10.71 -4.39 7.97
N ILE A 58 9.42 -4.11 7.79
CA ILE A 58 8.62 -3.40 8.77
C ILE A 58 8.29 -4.36 9.91
N SER A 59 8.86 -4.10 11.09
CA SER A 59 8.67 -4.90 12.30
C SER A 59 7.24 -4.82 12.85
N ASP A 60 6.65 -3.63 12.80
CA ASP A 60 5.26 -3.37 13.20
C ASP A 60 4.49 -2.75 12.03
N PRO A 61 3.59 -3.50 11.37
CA PRO A 61 2.82 -3.00 10.23
C PRO A 61 1.92 -1.82 10.62
N ASN A 62 1.51 -1.70 11.89
CA ASN A 62 0.71 -0.56 12.36
C ASN A 62 1.50 0.76 12.36
N ASN A 63 2.82 0.71 12.28
CA ASN A 63 3.68 1.89 12.29
C ASN A 63 4.07 2.39 10.88
N MET A 64 3.45 1.83 9.83
CA MET A 64 3.70 2.25 8.45
C MET A 64 3.01 3.58 8.10
N TYR A 65 1.85 3.84 8.73
CA TYR A 65 1.06 5.05 8.57
C TYR A 65 0.76 5.69 9.93
N PRO A 66 0.70 7.03 10.01
CA PRO A 66 0.95 7.99 8.94
C PRO A 66 2.43 7.97 8.50
N MET A 67 2.65 8.04 7.18
CA MET A 67 3.99 8.06 6.59
C MET A 67 4.70 9.38 6.88
N ASN A 68 6.03 9.30 7.04
CA ASN A 68 6.89 10.47 7.12
C ASN A 68 6.83 11.29 5.81
N GLU A 69 7.07 12.60 5.89
CA GLU A 69 6.97 13.55 4.77
C GLU A 69 7.84 13.15 3.55
N TYR A 70 8.97 12.51 3.81
CA TYR A 70 9.89 11.98 2.78
C TYR A 70 9.92 10.45 2.76
N GLY A 71 8.91 9.81 3.35
CA GLY A 71 8.76 8.36 3.35
C GLY A 71 8.39 7.84 1.96
N ALA A 72 8.93 6.67 1.62
CA ALA A 72 8.58 5.97 0.39
C ALA A 72 8.37 4.48 0.67
N ILE A 73 7.42 3.90 -0.04
CA ILE A 73 7.16 2.47 -0.03
C ILE A 73 7.49 1.92 -1.41
N TYR A 74 8.26 0.84 -1.41
CA TYR A 74 8.54 0.08 -2.61
C TYR A 74 7.81 -1.25 -2.54
N THR A 75 6.97 -1.51 -3.53
CA THR A 75 6.31 -2.80 -3.70
C THR A 75 6.62 -3.35 -5.09
N SER A 76 7.39 -4.44 -5.12
CA SER A 76 7.71 -5.18 -6.34
C SER A 76 6.66 -6.24 -6.66
N GLY A 77 6.50 -6.59 -7.93
CA GLY A 77 5.71 -7.76 -8.33
C GLY A 77 4.19 -7.54 -8.32
N ILE A 78 3.74 -6.28 -8.34
CA ILE A 78 2.31 -5.97 -8.42
C ILE A 78 1.71 -6.46 -9.74
N THR A 79 0.60 -7.19 -9.61
CA THR A 79 -0.21 -7.66 -10.73
C THR A 79 -1.35 -6.69 -10.98
N VAL A 80 -1.37 -6.08 -12.16
CA VAL A 80 -2.51 -5.29 -12.64
C VAL A 80 -3.45 -6.20 -13.40
N PHE A 81 -4.67 -6.37 -12.88
CA PHE A 81 -5.67 -7.28 -13.46
C PHE A 81 -6.87 -6.54 -14.08
N ARG A 82 -6.92 -5.20 -14.03
CA ARG A 82 -7.93 -4.37 -14.73
C ARG A 82 -7.29 -3.25 -15.53
N GLN A 83 -7.78 -3.03 -16.75
CA GLN A 83 -7.31 -1.96 -17.64
C GLN A 83 -7.88 -0.58 -17.29
N SER A 84 -9.10 -0.51 -16.77
CA SER A 84 -9.82 0.71 -16.37
C SER A 84 -10.67 0.46 -15.13
N GLU A 85 -11.19 1.55 -14.55
CA GLU A 85 -12.25 1.49 -13.54
C GLU A 85 -13.66 1.64 -14.11
N GLU A 86 -13.75 2.05 -15.38
CA GLU A 86 -14.98 1.99 -16.19
C GLU A 86 -15.33 0.54 -16.54
#